data_AF-A0A088B7Y1-F1
#
_entry.id   AF-A0A088B7Y1-F1
#
_cell.length_a   1.000
_cell.length_b   1.000
_cell.length_c   1.000
_cell.angle_alpha   90.00
_cell.angle_beta   90.00
_cell.angle_gamma   90.00
#
_symmetry.space_group_name_H-M   'P 1'
#
loop_
_entity.id
_entity.type
_entity.pdbx_description
1 polymer ?
#
loop_
_entity_poly.entity_id
_entity_poly.type
_entity_poly.pdbx_seq_one_letter_code
_entity_poly.pdbx_strand_id
1 'polypeptide(L)'
;KKLTTVPTGIPASTERLQLQYNQLTGIPVKAFHGLTRLTYLELSNNKLPSLPVGVFDQLKNLDKLYLGQNQLKSLPERVFDRLTKLTLLYLQQNQLQSVPNGTFDRLADLQDVKLHGNPWDCECASIIYFVNWLKENPKHDSGASCEKPAGTAVKDVKTEPIKNVPCKHVYPTPKITASSPTPATPIFIPELNSTTNLNAIHEHRT
;
A
#
# COMPACT_ATOMS: atom_id res chain seq x y z
N LYS A 1 -15.90 14.16 -17.10
CA LYS A 1 -16.10 12.70 -16.85
C LYS A 1 -15.26 12.31 -15.64
N LYS A 2 -15.80 11.61 -14.64
CA LYS A 2 -15.03 11.15 -13.47
C LYS A 2 -14.43 9.77 -13.72
N LEU A 3 -13.21 9.53 -13.28
CA LEU A 3 -12.52 8.24 -13.40
C LEU A 3 -13.07 7.23 -12.38
N THR A 4 -13.16 5.96 -12.77
CA THR A 4 -13.57 4.85 -11.87
C THR A 4 -12.42 3.90 -11.53
N THR A 5 -11.31 3.98 -12.25
CA THR A 5 -10.04 3.26 -12.00
C THR A 5 -8.86 4.16 -12.36
N VAL A 6 -7.68 3.85 -11.81
CA VAL A 6 -6.44 4.56 -12.16
C VAL A 6 -6.12 4.31 -13.64
N PRO A 7 -5.86 5.35 -14.45
CA PRO A 7 -5.57 5.19 -15.87
C PRO A 7 -4.26 4.44 -16.09
N THR A 8 -4.19 3.68 -17.18
CA THR A 8 -2.98 3.01 -17.64
C THR A 8 -2.12 3.94 -18.50
N GLY A 9 -0.85 3.58 -18.70
CA GLY A 9 0.05 4.34 -19.58
C GLY A 9 0.54 5.66 -19.00
N ILE A 10 0.55 5.81 -17.68
CA ILE A 10 1.13 6.98 -17.00
C ILE A 10 2.63 7.02 -17.33
N PRO A 11 3.16 8.15 -17.86
CA PRO A 11 4.58 8.25 -18.21
C PRO A 11 5.49 7.99 -17.00
N ALA A 12 6.59 7.24 -17.21
CA ALA A 12 7.57 7.00 -16.14
C ALA A 12 8.27 8.27 -15.63
N SER A 13 8.21 9.35 -16.41
CA SER A 13 8.72 10.68 -16.05
C SER A 13 7.79 11.48 -15.13
N THR A 14 6.58 11.00 -14.84
CA THR A 14 5.61 11.72 -14.02
C THR A 14 6.13 11.96 -12.59
N GLU A 15 6.16 13.22 -12.18
CA GLU A 15 6.55 13.64 -10.83
C GLU A 15 5.35 13.95 -9.93
N ARG A 16 4.23 14.37 -10.54
CA ARG A 16 3.00 14.74 -9.84
C ARG A 16 1.81 14.04 -10.50
N LEU A 17 1.09 13.22 -9.72
CA LEU A 17 -0.11 12.53 -10.16
C LEU A 17 -1.30 12.94 -9.28
N GLN A 18 -2.29 13.55 -9.92
CA GLN A 18 -3.49 14.10 -9.28
C GLN A 18 -4.73 13.36 -9.76
N LEU A 19 -5.34 12.59 -8.85
CA LEU A 19 -6.51 11.76 -9.11
C LEU A 19 -7.66 12.04 -8.12
N GLN A 20 -7.61 13.14 -7.38
CA GLN A 20 -8.66 13.56 -6.44
C GLN A 20 -9.99 13.89 -7.12
N TYR A 21 -11.08 13.83 -6.34
CA TYR A 21 -12.45 14.15 -6.75
C TYR A 21 -13.00 13.28 -7.90
N ASN A 22 -12.50 12.05 -8.00
CA ASN A 22 -12.96 11.03 -8.93
C ASN A 22 -13.93 10.05 -8.24
N GLN A 23 -14.14 8.88 -8.85
CA GLN A 23 -14.97 7.81 -8.33
C GLN A 23 -14.18 6.49 -8.31
N LEU A 24 -12.88 6.55 -8.03
CA LEU A 24 -12.03 5.38 -8.00
C LEU A 24 -12.53 4.38 -6.95
N THR A 25 -12.85 3.16 -7.37
CA THR A 25 -13.29 2.07 -6.47
C THR A 25 -12.20 1.03 -6.24
N GLY A 26 -11.06 1.15 -6.93
CA GLY A 26 -9.90 0.30 -6.74
C GLY A 26 -8.65 0.87 -7.42
N ILE A 27 -7.50 0.34 -7.05
CA ILE A 27 -6.21 0.63 -7.67
C ILE A 27 -5.67 -0.68 -8.23
N PRO A 28 -5.38 -0.79 -9.53
CA PRO A 28 -4.66 -1.95 -10.07
C PRO A 28 -3.32 -2.15 -9.34
N VAL A 29 -2.94 -3.39 -9.04
CA VAL A 29 -1.72 -3.71 -8.23
C VAL A 29 -0.46 -3.02 -8.77
N LYS A 30 -0.34 -2.87 -10.09
CA LYS A 30 0.81 -2.27 -10.76
C LYS A 30 0.57 -0.82 -11.24
N ALA A 31 -0.48 -0.15 -10.76
CA ALA A 31 -0.89 1.16 -11.26
C ALA A 31 0.20 2.24 -11.17
N PHE A 32 1.05 2.17 -10.15
CA PHE A 32 2.16 3.11 -9.95
C PHE A 32 3.55 2.47 -10.13
N HIS A 33 3.60 1.25 -10.66
CA HIS A 33 4.84 0.54 -10.93
C HIS A 33 5.67 1.32 -11.97
N GLY A 34 6.95 1.53 -11.70
CA GLY A 34 7.84 2.30 -12.58
C GLY A 34 7.76 3.83 -12.44
N LEU A 35 6.81 4.38 -11.67
CA LEU A 35 6.70 5.83 -11.42
C LEU A 35 7.71 6.32 -10.37
N THR A 36 8.99 5.98 -10.56
CA THR A 36 10.07 6.20 -9.58
C THR A 36 10.44 7.66 -9.35
N ARG A 37 9.99 8.56 -10.25
CA ARG A 37 10.16 10.02 -10.15
C ARG A 37 9.01 10.71 -9.41
N LEU A 38 7.97 9.97 -9.03
CA LEU A 38 6.80 10.54 -8.39
C LEU A 38 7.16 11.09 -7.01
N THR A 39 6.90 12.38 -6.80
CA THR A 39 7.06 13.10 -5.54
C THR A 39 5.71 13.46 -4.91
N TYR A 40 4.64 13.52 -5.72
CA TYR A 40 3.31 13.87 -5.25
C TYR A 40 2.26 12.92 -5.81
N LEU A 41 1.50 12.27 -4.92
CA LEU A 41 0.38 11.41 -5.26
C LEU A 41 -0.86 11.81 -4.47
N GLU A 42 -1.90 12.21 -5.19
CA GLU A 42 -3.17 12.65 -4.62
C GLU A 42 -4.31 11.76 -5.07
N LEU A 43 -4.92 11.06 -4.12
CA LEU A 43 -6.00 10.09 -4.29
C LEU A 43 -7.22 10.42 -3.42
N SER A 44 -7.26 11.58 -2.75
CA SER A 44 -8.34 11.94 -1.84
C SER A 44 -9.67 12.15 -2.57
N ASN A 45 -10.79 12.13 -1.84
CA ASN A 45 -12.13 12.32 -2.41
C ASN A 45 -12.44 11.29 -3.52
N ASN A 46 -12.24 10.02 -3.19
CA ASN A 46 -12.56 8.87 -4.03
C ASN A 46 -13.40 7.85 -3.23
N LYS A 47 -13.54 6.62 -3.73
CA LYS A 47 -14.35 5.55 -3.13
C LYS A 47 -13.51 4.30 -2.86
N LEU A 48 -12.22 4.47 -2.55
CA LEU A 48 -11.30 3.35 -2.39
C LEU A 48 -11.62 2.58 -1.09
N PRO A 49 -11.99 1.29 -1.16
CA PRO A 49 -12.29 0.49 0.03
C PRO A 49 -11.03 -0.12 0.68
N SER A 50 -9.94 -0.25 -0.09
CA SER A 50 -8.67 -0.84 0.31
C SER A 50 -7.54 -0.39 -0.62
N LEU A 51 -6.30 -0.67 -0.21
CA LEU A 51 -5.09 -0.49 -1.01
C LEU A 51 -4.49 -1.87 -1.35
N PRO A 52 -4.00 -2.10 -2.57
CA PRO A 52 -3.23 -3.30 -2.87
C PRO A 52 -1.93 -3.37 -2.06
N VAL A 53 -1.52 -4.59 -1.71
CA VAL A 53 -0.21 -4.83 -1.07
C VAL A 53 0.91 -4.33 -1.98
N GLY A 54 1.86 -3.57 -1.42
CA GLY A 54 3.04 -3.07 -2.13
C GLY A 54 2.77 -2.01 -3.20
N VAL A 55 1.54 -1.44 -3.26
CA VAL A 55 1.14 -0.48 -4.29
C VAL A 55 2.02 0.78 -4.36
N PHE A 56 2.73 1.10 -3.28
CA PHE A 56 3.63 2.25 -3.19
C PHE A 56 5.13 1.88 -3.11
N ASP A 57 5.50 0.61 -3.20
CA ASP A 57 6.86 0.13 -2.87
C ASP A 57 7.98 0.73 -3.74
N GLN A 58 7.65 1.16 -4.95
CA GLN A 58 8.62 1.77 -5.87
C GLN A 58 8.68 3.30 -5.80
N LEU A 59 7.78 3.93 -5.04
CA LEU A 59 7.66 5.39 -4.94
C LEU A 59 8.65 5.96 -3.89
N LYS A 60 9.93 5.59 -4.01
CA LYS A 60 10.98 5.95 -3.03
C LYS A 60 11.26 7.46 -2.94
N ASN A 61 10.81 8.23 -3.93
CA ASN A 61 10.94 9.69 -3.96
C ASN A 61 9.64 10.41 -3.56
N LEU A 62 8.60 9.67 -3.13
CA LEU A 62 7.33 10.28 -2.76
C LEU A 62 7.51 11.14 -1.52
N ASP A 63 7.14 12.42 -1.67
CA ASP A 63 7.17 13.45 -0.63
C ASP A 63 5.77 13.62 -0.01
N LYS A 64 4.71 13.58 -0.84
CA LYS A 64 3.35 13.84 -0.39
C LYS A 64 2.38 12.78 -0.88
N LEU A 65 1.66 12.17 0.06
CA LEU A 65 0.65 11.15 -0.19
C LEU A 65 -0.67 11.54 0.47
N TYR A 66 -1.70 11.70 -0.35
CA TYR A 66 -3.03 12.07 0.10
C TYR A 66 -4.03 10.97 -0.22
N LEU A 67 -4.64 10.43 0.84
CA LEU A 67 -5.59 9.31 0.81
C LEU A 67 -6.88 9.65 1.57
N GLY A 68 -7.06 10.90 2.01
CA GLY A 68 -8.19 11.31 2.82
C GLY A 68 -9.52 11.25 2.06
N GLN A 69 -10.65 11.24 2.78
CA GLN A 69 -11.98 11.20 2.16
C GLN A 69 -12.13 10.02 1.17
N ASN A 70 -11.78 8.82 1.65
CA ASN A 70 -11.96 7.54 0.97
C ASN A 70 -12.77 6.60 1.88
N GLN A 71 -12.76 5.29 1.60
CA GLN A 71 -13.51 4.27 2.36
C GLN A 71 -12.57 3.19 2.90
N LEU A 72 -11.31 3.54 3.17
CA LEU A 72 -10.30 2.59 3.62
C LEU A 72 -10.68 2.06 5.00
N LYS A 73 -10.96 0.76 5.09
CA LYS A 73 -11.30 0.08 6.36
C LYS A 73 -10.07 -0.38 7.13
N SER A 74 -8.95 -0.48 6.44
CA SER A 74 -7.68 -1.00 6.93
C SER A 74 -6.57 -0.66 5.95
N LEU A 75 -5.33 -0.76 6.41
CA LEU A 75 -4.14 -0.62 5.60
C LEU A 75 -3.44 -1.99 5.50
N PRO A 76 -2.87 -2.34 4.33
CA PRO A 76 -1.96 -3.47 4.24
C PRO A 76 -0.75 -3.27 5.16
N GLU A 77 -0.23 -4.36 5.71
CA GLU A 77 1.04 -4.30 6.43
C GLU A 77 2.13 -3.71 5.53
N ARG A 78 3.01 -2.90 6.12
CA ARG A 78 4.21 -2.35 5.45
C ARG A 78 3.91 -1.46 4.24
N VAL A 79 2.67 -1.02 4.05
CA VAL A 79 2.25 -0.24 2.86
C VAL A 79 3.04 1.07 2.66
N PHE A 80 3.66 1.59 3.72
CA PHE A 80 4.47 2.80 3.68
C PHE A 80 5.98 2.57 3.91
N ASP A 81 6.44 1.32 4.07
CA ASP A 81 7.83 0.99 4.45
C ASP A 81 8.90 1.57 3.51
N ARG A 82 8.54 1.78 2.24
CA ARG A 82 9.45 2.27 1.19
C ARG A 82 9.40 3.78 0.98
N LEU A 83 8.50 4.49 1.66
CA LEU A 83 8.26 5.93 1.49
C LEU A 83 9.14 6.75 2.44
N THR A 84 10.45 6.50 2.42
CA THR A 84 11.38 7.05 3.42
C THR A 84 11.59 8.56 3.32
N LYS A 85 11.15 9.21 2.23
CA LYS A 85 11.20 10.67 2.01
C LYS A 85 9.85 11.37 2.23
N LEU A 86 8.84 10.63 2.70
CA LEU A 86 7.48 11.16 2.81
C LEU A 86 7.41 12.19 3.94
N THR A 87 7.02 13.42 3.62
CA THR A 87 6.83 14.49 4.60
C THR A 87 5.36 14.69 4.96
N LEU A 88 4.42 14.37 4.06
CA LEU A 88 2.98 14.52 4.28
C LEU A 88 2.22 13.21 4.00
N LEU A 89 1.45 12.75 4.99
CA LEU A 89 0.56 11.59 4.86
C LEU A 89 -0.86 11.90 5.36
N TYR A 90 -1.82 12.01 4.45
CA TYR A 90 -3.20 12.38 4.81
C TYR A 90 -4.12 11.16 4.69
N LEU A 91 -4.66 10.71 5.81
CA LEU A 91 -5.54 9.54 5.96
C LEU A 91 -6.89 9.87 6.59
N GLN A 92 -7.17 11.16 6.86
CA GLN A 92 -8.37 11.61 7.54
C GLN A 92 -9.65 11.24 6.77
N GLN A 93 -10.77 11.12 7.47
CA GLN A 93 -12.07 10.85 6.86
C GLN A 93 -12.06 9.55 6.04
N ASN A 94 -11.59 8.47 6.65
CA ASN A 94 -11.65 7.10 6.15
C ASN A 94 -12.47 6.23 7.14
N GLN A 95 -12.34 4.90 7.07
CA GLN A 95 -13.04 3.95 7.93
C GLN A 95 -12.06 3.10 8.76
N LEU A 96 -10.88 3.64 9.05
CA LEU A 96 -9.84 2.93 9.79
C LEU A 96 -10.25 2.78 11.26
N GLN A 97 -10.25 1.55 11.77
CA GLN A 97 -10.46 1.26 13.19
C GLN A 97 -9.15 1.13 13.95
N SER A 98 -8.06 0.80 13.25
CA SER A 98 -6.69 0.72 13.75
C SER A 98 -5.74 0.73 12.55
N VAL A 99 -4.44 0.77 12.82
CA VAL A 99 -3.39 0.59 11.81
C VAL A 99 -2.49 -0.58 12.19
N PRO A 100 -1.93 -1.33 11.22
CA PRO A 100 -0.96 -2.39 11.51
C PRO A 100 0.23 -1.89 12.35
N ASN A 101 0.83 -2.79 13.13
CA ASN A 101 2.06 -2.47 13.84
C ASN A 101 3.16 -2.04 12.86
N GLY A 102 3.85 -0.97 13.22
CA GLY A 102 4.95 -0.44 12.44
C GLY A 102 4.57 0.40 11.21
N THR A 103 3.28 0.70 11.02
CA THR A 103 2.77 1.45 9.84
C THR A 103 3.56 2.74 9.56
N PHE A 104 4.07 3.42 10.57
CA PHE A 104 4.76 4.70 10.45
C PHE A 104 6.28 4.64 10.72
N ASP A 105 6.83 3.48 11.07
CA ASP A 105 8.21 3.35 11.61
C ASP A 105 9.30 3.77 10.61
N ARG A 106 9.01 3.69 9.30
CA ARG A 106 9.96 4.04 8.23
C ARG A 106 9.82 5.47 7.72
N LEU A 107 8.85 6.23 8.22
CA LEU A 107 8.56 7.59 7.79
C LEU A 107 9.40 8.61 8.58
N ALA A 108 10.72 8.52 8.46
CA ALA A 108 11.67 9.30 9.26
C ALA A 108 11.55 10.82 9.04
N ASP A 109 11.17 11.24 7.83
CA ASP A 109 11.05 12.65 7.44
C ASP A 109 9.62 13.20 7.60
N LEU A 110 8.70 12.45 8.24
CA LEU A 110 7.30 12.85 8.35
C LEU A 110 7.16 14.16 9.15
N GLN A 111 6.48 15.13 8.54
CA GLN A 111 6.26 16.46 9.10
C GLN A 111 4.81 16.63 9.54
N ASP A 112 3.85 16.13 8.75
CA ASP A 112 2.43 16.20 9.08
C ASP A 112 1.71 14.91 8.68
N VAL A 113 0.80 14.49 9.54
CA VAL A 113 -0.10 13.38 9.31
C VAL A 113 -1.51 13.81 9.69
N LYS A 114 -2.50 13.45 8.90
CA LYS A 114 -3.91 13.75 9.21
C LYS A 114 -4.69 12.47 9.41
N LEU A 115 -5.24 12.26 10.60
CA LEU A 115 -5.82 10.99 11.03
C LEU A 115 -7.25 11.12 11.61
N HIS A 116 -7.75 12.34 11.81
CA HIS A 116 -9.10 12.60 12.32
C HIS A 116 -10.21 12.03 11.40
N GLY A 117 -11.41 11.88 11.93
CA GLY A 117 -12.56 11.38 11.16
C GLY A 117 -12.41 9.93 10.72
N ASN A 118 -11.66 9.12 11.48
CA ASN A 118 -11.63 7.67 11.36
C ASN A 118 -12.26 7.07 12.64
N PRO A 119 -13.03 5.97 12.54
CA PRO A 119 -13.71 5.36 13.67
C PRO A 119 -12.75 4.47 14.49
N TRP A 120 -11.75 5.06 15.14
CA TRP A 120 -10.72 4.31 15.87
C TRP A 120 -11.34 3.47 17.00
N ASP A 121 -11.08 2.16 16.99
CA ASP A 121 -11.54 1.20 18.01
C ASP A 121 -10.49 1.11 19.12
N CYS A 122 -10.76 1.76 20.25
CA CYS A 122 -9.84 1.86 21.37
C CYS A 122 -10.12 0.84 22.48
N GLU A 123 -11.01 -0.12 22.24
CA GLU A 123 -11.37 -1.15 23.23
C GLU A 123 -10.56 -2.44 23.08
N CYS A 124 -9.72 -2.56 22.05
CA CYS A 124 -9.01 -3.80 21.74
C CYS A 124 -7.51 -3.60 21.44
N ALA A 125 -6.73 -4.69 21.48
CA ALA A 125 -5.27 -4.65 21.49
C ALA A 125 -4.61 -4.05 20.23
N SER A 126 -5.30 -4.04 19.08
CA SER A 126 -4.71 -3.57 17.82
C SER A 126 -4.41 -2.07 17.79
N ILE A 127 -5.08 -1.29 18.62
CA ILE A 127 -4.87 0.16 18.68
C ILE A 127 -3.55 0.51 19.36
N ILE A 128 -2.97 -0.41 20.14
CA ILE A 128 -1.88 -0.13 21.07
C ILE A 128 -0.66 0.46 20.37
N TYR A 129 -0.30 -0.05 19.19
CA TYR A 129 0.79 0.54 18.41
C TYR A 129 0.51 2.01 18.10
N PHE A 130 -0.70 2.31 17.63
CA PHE A 130 -1.06 3.67 17.25
C PHE A 130 -1.11 4.62 18.45
N VAL A 131 -1.64 4.16 19.59
CA VAL A 131 -1.62 4.91 20.85
C VAL A 131 -0.18 5.27 21.24
N ASN A 132 0.72 4.29 21.25
CA ASN A 132 2.11 4.51 21.63
C ASN A 132 2.84 5.43 20.64
N TRP A 133 2.62 5.23 19.34
CA TRP A 133 3.21 6.08 18.31
C TRP A 133 2.80 7.55 18.47
N LEU A 134 1.53 7.84 18.77
CA LEU A 134 1.07 9.20 19.04
C LEU A 134 1.68 9.80 20.32
N LYS A 135 1.87 9.00 21.38
CA LYS A 135 2.53 9.44 22.62
C LYS A 135 3.99 9.81 22.37
N GLU A 136 4.70 9.04 21.55
CA GLU A 136 6.09 9.28 21.17
C GLU A 136 6.24 10.42 20.14
N ASN A 137 5.17 10.71 19.37
CA ASN A 137 5.18 11.70 18.30
C ASN A 137 4.06 12.75 18.47
N PRO A 138 4.04 13.54 19.56
CA PRO A 138 2.92 14.42 19.90
C PRO A 138 2.66 15.52 18.86
N LYS A 139 3.68 15.94 18.09
CA LYS A 139 3.52 16.90 16.97
C LYS A 139 2.62 16.38 15.84
N HIS A 140 2.38 15.07 15.78
CA HIS A 140 1.60 14.40 14.75
C HIS A 140 0.18 14.05 15.22
N ASP A 141 -0.19 14.40 16.46
CA ASP A 141 -1.57 14.30 16.90
C ASP A 141 -2.44 15.31 16.14
N SER A 142 -3.17 14.78 15.16
CA SER A 142 -4.05 15.53 14.27
C SER A 142 -5.52 15.37 14.63
N GLY A 143 -5.82 15.08 15.91
CA GLY A 143 -7.19 14.94 16.42
C GLY A 143 -7.78 13.55 16.18
N ALA A 144 -6.97 12.50 16.27
CA ALA A 144 -7.49 11.12 16.26
C ALA A 144 -8.29 10.85 17.54
N SER A 145 -9.57 10.52 17.39
CA SER A 145 -10.49 10.28 18.50
C SER A 145 -11.14 8.92 18.36
N CYS A 146 -11.27 8.21 19.48
CA CYS A 146 -11.90 6.92 19.59
C CYS A 146 -13.40 7.02 19.26
N GLU A 147 -13.88 6.09 18.45
CA GLU A 147 -15.31 5.81 18.29
C GLU A 147 -15.83 5.03 19.49
N LYS A 148 -14.99 4.15 20.05
CA LYS A 148 -15.30 3.32 21.23
C LYS A 148 -14.10 3.25 22.16
N PRO A 149 -14.23 3.65 23.44
CA PRO A 149 -15.29 4.53 23.96
C PRO A 149 -15.25 5.89 23.25
N ALA A 150 -16.43 6.41 22.88
CA ALA A 150 -16.54 7.62 22.08
C ALA A 150 -15.90 8.85 22.76
N GLY A 151 -15.17 9.65 21.97
CA GLY A 151 -14.66 10.96 22.40
C GLY A 151 -13.34 10.94 23.17
N THR A 152 -12.79 9.76 23.46
CA THR A 152 -11.43 9.66 24.04
C THR A 152 -10.41 9.96 22.94
N ALA A 153 -9.45 10.85 23.15
CA ALA A 153 -8.35 11.00 22.19
C ALA A 153 -7.52 9.71 22.16
N VAL A 154 -7.14 9.23 20.98
CA VAL A 154 -6.42 7.94 20.86
C VAL A 154 -5.13 7.94 21.67
N LYS A 155 -4.40 9.07 21.69
CA LYS A 155 -3.18 9.23 22.50
C LYS A 155 -3.38 9.06 24.02
N ASP A 156 -4.60 9.27 24.51
CA ASP A 156 -4.92 9.24 25.95
C ASP A 156 -5.42 7.86 26.40
N VAL A 157 -5.53 6.90 25.49
CA VAL A 157 -5.95 5.53 25.79
C VAL A 157 -4.93 4.86 26.73
N LYS A 158 -5.46 4.23 27.78
CA LYS A 158 -4.71 3.34 28.68
C LYS A 158 -4.61 1.97 28.01
N THR A 159 -3.40 1.48 27.79
CA THR A 159 -3.16 0.28 26.97
C THR A 159 -3.17 -1.00 27.79
N GLU A 160 -2.91 -0.92 29.10
CA GLU A 160 -2.84 -2.06 30.02
C GLU A 160 -4.15 -2.87 30.06
N PRO A 161 -5.35 -2.24 30.16
CA PRO A 161 -6.62 -2.98 30.22
C PRO A 161 -6.95 -3.70 28.91
N ILE A 162 -6.47 -3.19 27.77
CA ILE A 162 -6.83 -3.69 26.44
C ILE A 162 -5.75 -4.58 25.81
N LYS A 163 -4.63 -4.81 26.50
CA LYS A 163 -3.45 -5.54 25.99
C LYS A 163 -3.76 -6.92 25.42
N ASN A 164 -4.72 -7.63 26.02
CA ASN A 164 -5.11 -8.98 25.62
C ASN A 164 -6.54 -9.03 25.05
N VAL A 165 -7.18 -7.89 24.80
CA VAL A 165 -8.55 -7.85 24.30
C VAL A 165 -8.53 -8.09 22.79
N PRO A 166 -9.14 -9.17 22.28
CA PRO A 166 -9.13 -9.49 20.86
C PRO A 166 -9.99 -8.48 20.08
N CYS A 167 -9.51 -8.11 18.90
CA CYS A 167 -10.23 -7.21 18.00
C CYS A 167 -11.12 -7.98 17.04
N LYS A 168 -12.29 -7.42 16.71
CA LYS A 168 -13.23 -8.03 15.76
C LYS A 168 -12.94 -7.66 14.30
N HIS A 169 -12.15 -6.62 14.07
CA HIS A 169 -11.89 -6.12 12.72
C HIS A 169 -10.76 -6.90 12.04
N VAL A 170 -10.93 -7.15 10.74
CA VAL A 170 -10.02 -7.96 9.92
C VAL A 170 -9.12 -7.05 9.09
N TYR A 171 -7.79 -7.18 9.25
CA TYR A 171 -6.87 -6.64 8.27
C TYR A 171 -6.93 -7.50 7.01
N PRO A 172 -6.93 -6.92 5.79
CA PRO A 172 -6.75 -7.67 4.56
C PRO A 172 -5.35 -8.26 4.61
N THR A 173 -5.26 -9.49 5.13
CA THR A 173 -4.09 -10.31 4.96
C THR A 173 -3.92 -10.59 3.48
N PRO A 174 -2.69 -10.58 2.96
CA PRO A 174 -2.43 -11.04 1.62
C PRO A 174 -3.01 -12.45 1.50
N LYS A 175 -4.08 -12.63 0.73
CA LYS A 175 -4.36 -13.95 0.18
C LYS A 175 -3.19 -14.24 -0.73
N ILE A 176 -2.25 -15.07 -0.27
CA ILE A 176 -1.37 -15.79 -1.18
C ILE A 176 -2.31 -16.73 -1.96
N THR A 177 -2.96 -16.20 -2.99
CA THR A 177 -3.42 -17.05 -4.07
C THR A 177 -2.15 -17.52 -4.74
N ALA A 178 -1.62 -18.67 -4.30
CA ALA A 178 -0.80 -19.48 -5.17
C ALA A 178 -1.59 -19.58 -6.46
N SER A 179 -1.08 -18.96 -7.53
CA SER A 179 -1.53 -19.30 -8.86
C SER A 179 -1.37 -20.81 -8.96
N SER A 180 -2.48 -21.55 -9.08
CA SER A 180 -2.41 -22.96 -9.42
C SER A 180 -1.45 -23.10 -10.60
N PRO A 181 -0.48 -24.03 -10.57
CA PRO A 181 0.39 -24.22 -11.71
C PRO A 181 -0.49 -24.49 -12.92
N THR A 182 -0.42 -23.60 -13.91
CA THR A 182 -0.98 -23.86 -15.22
C THR A 182 -0.41 -25.19 -15.68
N PRO A 183 -1.22 -26.20 -16.05
CA PRO A 183 -0.70 -27.41 -16.66
C PRO A 183 0.10 -26.98 -17.89
N ALA A 184 1.41 -27.23 -17.87
CA ALA A 184 2.21 -27.08 -19.07
C ALA A 184 1.65 -28.07 -20.09
N THR A 185 1.02 -27.55 -21.14
CA THR A 185 0.67 -28.37 -22.30
C THR A 185 1.98 -28.92 -22.86
N PRO A 186 2.18 -30.25 -22.92
CA PRO A 186 3.39 -30.79 -23.52
C PRO A 186 3.42 -30.40 -24.99
N ILE A 187 4.39 -29.57 -25.37
CA ILE A 187 4.74 -29.35 -26.76
C ILE A 187 5.41 -30.64 -27.23
N PHE A 188 4.66 -31.46 -27.97
CA PHE A 188 5.22 -32.58 -28.73
C PHE A 188 6.11 -31.99 -29.81
N ILE A 189 7.43 -32.02 -29.60
CA ILE A 189 8.42 -31.80 -30.66
C ILE A 189 8.58 -33.16 -31.34
N PRO A 190 8.27 -33.32 -32.64
CA PRO A 190 8.65 -34.53 -33.34
C PRO A 190 10.18 -34.58 -33.42
N GLU A 191 10.75 -35.68 -32.94
CA GLU A 191 12.18 -35.98 -33.03
C GLU A 191 12.64 -35.83 -34.49
N LEU A 192 13.61 -34.94 -34.72
CA LEU A 192 14.39 -34.96 -35.95
C LEU A 192 15.27 -36.22 -35.90
N ASN A 193 14.94 -37.19 -36.74
CA ASN A 193 15.80 -38.33 -37.05
C ASN A 193 17.18 -37.83 -37.47
N SER A 194 18.18 -38.14 -36.65
CA SER A 194 19.58 -37.91 -36.96
C SER A 194 20.12 -39.12 -37.72
N THR A 195 20.31 -38.98 -39.02
CA THR A 195 21.16 -39.86 -39.83
C THR A 195 22.09 -39.02 -40.70
N THR A 196 23.37 -39.08 -40.32
CA THR A 196 24.55 -39.16 -41.21
C THR A 196 24.77 -38.08 -42.27
N ASN A 197 25.77 -37.20 -42.08
CA ASN A 197 27.09 -37.28 -42.76
C ASN A 197 27.90 -35.99 -42.51
N LEU A 198 29.05 -36.12 -41.85
CA LEU A 198 30.10 -35.09 -41.82
C LEU A 198 31.27 -35.62 -42.66
N ASN A 199 31.32 -35.19 -43.91
CA ASN A 199 32.50 -35.29 -44.78
C ASN A 199 32.60 -33.98 -45.58
N ALA A 200 33.48 -33.08 -45.15
CA ALA A 200 34.10 -32.08 -46.02
C ALA A 200 35.36 -31.53 -45.36
N ILE A 201 36.48 -32.08 -45.80
CA ILE A 201 37.84 -31.59 -45.60
C ILE A 201 37.95 -30.27 -46.37
N HIS A 202 38.44 -29.21 -45.72
CA HIS A 202 38.85 -27.99 -46.42
C HIS A 202 40.36 -27.81 -46.23
N GLU A 203 41.06 -27.90 -47.35
CA GLU A 203 42.50 -27.70 -47.50
C GLU A 203 42.91 -26.26 -47.12
N HIS A 204 44.07 -26.14 -46.47
CA HIS A 204 44.80 -24.88 -46.34
C HIS A 204 46.03 -24.94 -47.26
N ARG A 205 46.10 -23.99 -48.20
CA ARG A 205 47.26 -23.70 -49.03
C ARG A 205 48.02 -22.52 -48.43
N THR A 206 49.24 -22.74 -47.96
CA THR A 206 50.50 -22.07 -48.37
C THR A 206 51.67 -22.66 -47.60
#